data_AF-A0AAW2HMX3-F1
#
_entry.id   AF-A0AAW2HMX3-F1
#
_cell.length_a   1.000
_cell.length_b   1.000
_cell.length_c   1.000
_cell.angle_alpha   90.00
_cell.angle_beta   90.00
_cell.angle_gamma   90.00
#
_symmetry.space_group_name_H-M   'P 1'
#
loop_
_entity.id
_entity.type
_entity.pdbx_description
1 polymer ?
#
loop_
_entity_poly.entity_id
_entity_poly.type
_entity_poly.pdbx_seq_one_letter_code
_entity_poly.pdbx_strand_id
1 'polypeptide(L)'
;MFRLGLKAGVIASAVYFTVDSGVWKDSETTTELYYKIKGEVTPYVKPVVDLVPFELPKIPKTGDMCSSAKTAWNKGVMASCLFLSNFCDKAWDTTCDGIKYSYNKIRELLEPPEETKS
;
A
#
# COMPACT_ATOMS: atom_id res chain seq x y z
N MET A 1 1.03 -23.03 0.39
CA MET A 1 1.51 -22.59 -0.94
C MET A 1 0.64 -21.48 -1.56
N PHE A 2 -0.68 -21.63 -1.64
CA PHE A 2 -1.57 -20.62 -2.25
C PHE A 2 -1.44 -19.19 -1.65
N ARG A 3 -1.43 -19.06 -0.33
CA ARG A 3 -1.25 -17.77 0.38
C ARG A 3 0.05 -17.04 -0.01
N LEU A 4 1.16 -17.78 -0.13
CA LEU A 4 2.45 -17.20 -0.53
C LEU A 4 2.43 -16.78 -2.01
N GLY A 5 1.80 -17.57 -2.87
CA GLY A 5 1.62 -17.24 -4.29
C GLY A 5 0.77 -15.98 -4.48
N LEU A 6 -0.32 -15.83 -3.72
CA LEU A 6 -1.15 -14.63 -3.77
C LEU A 6 -0.38 -13.38 -3.33
N LYS A 7 0.34 -13.45 -2.21
CA LYS A 7 1.17 -12.34 -1.73
C LYS A 7 2.25 -11.95 -2.75
N ALA A 8 2.98 -12.94 -3.26
CA ALA A 8 4.00 -12.73 -4.26
C ALA A 8 3.42 -12.11 -5.54
N GLY A 9 2.24 -12.57 -5.97
CA GLY A 9 1.53 -12.02 -7.13
C GLY A 9 1.14 -10.55 -6.97
N VAL A 10 0.54 -10.18 -5.82
CA VAL A 10 0.16 -8.78 -5.55
C VAL A 10 1.39 -7.87 -5.44
N ILE A 11 2.43 -8.31 -4.74
CA ILE A 11 3.66 -7.51 -4.61
C ILE A 11 4.34 -7.38 -5.99
N ALA A 12 4.45 -8.47 -6.75
CA ALA A 12 5.08 -8.45 -8.08
C ALA A 12 4.32 -7.57 -9.06
N SER A 13 2.99 -7.59 -9.06
CA SER A 13 2.18 -6.71 -9.91
C SER A 13 2.31 -5.24 -9.52
N ALA A 14 2.32 -4.94 -8.21
CA ALA A 14 2.57 -3.60 -7.72
C ALA A 14 3.97 -3.09 -8.13
N VAL A 15 5.00 -3.92 -7.98
CA VAL A 15 6.35 -3.60 -8.43
C VAL A 15 6.37 -3.37 -9.95
N TYR A 16 5.80 -4.27 -10.75
CA TYR A 16 5.72 -4.12 -12.20
C TYR A 16 5.06 -2.79 -12.61
N PHE A 17 3.94 -2.44 -11.98
CA PHE A 17 3.27 -1.17 -12.23
C PHE A 17 4.15 0.04 -11.90
N THR A 18 4.90 0.01 -10.79
CA THR A 18 5.81 1.11 -10.45
C THR A 18 6.99 1.21 -11.40
N VAL A 19 7.51 0.09 -11.90
CA VAL A 19 8.53 0.06 -12.95
C VAL A 19 7.97 0.69 -14.21
N ASP A 20 6.78 0.28 -14.64
CA ASP A 20 6.18 0.81 -15.85
C ASP A 20 5.85 2.30 -15.76
N SER A 21 5.38 2.75 -14.59
CA SER A 21 5.11 4.15 -14.27
C SER A 21 6.35 5.05 -14.32
N GLY A 22 7.55 4.47 -14.34
CA GLY A 22 8.80 5.22 -14.45
C GLY A 22 9.51 5.47 -13.12
N VAL A 23 9.06 4.88 -12.02
CA VAL A 23 9.69 5.06 -10.70
C VAL A 23 11.12 4.48 -10.66
N TRP A 24 11.35 3.44 -11.47
CA TRP A 24 12.62 2.69 -11.52
C TRP A 24 13.25 2.69 -12.92
N LYS A 25 12.74 3.51 -13.84
CA LYS A 25 13.25 3.60 -15.22
C LYS A 25 14.45 4.56 -15.26
N ASP A 26 14.84 4.96 -16.47
CA ASP A 26 15.89 5.94 -16.69
C ASP A 26 15.51 7.33 -16.12
N SER A 27 16.52 8.20 -16.08
CA SER A 27 16.40 9.53 -15.49
C SER A 27 15.41 10.42 -16.22
N GLU A 28 15.23 10.27 -17.53
CA GLU A 28 14.33 11.10 -18.33
C GLU A 28 12.87 10.74 -17.99
N THR A 29 12.54 9.45 -18.07
CA THR A 29 11.20 8.93 -17.72
C THR A 29 10.83 9.25 -16.26
N THR A 30 11.78 9.11 -15.33
CA THR A 30 11.54 9.42 -13.90
C THR A 30 11.30 10.92 -13.69
N THR A 31 11.99 11.77 -14.44
CA THR A 31 11.86 13.23 -14.36
C THR A 31 10.50 13.68 -14.89
N GLU A 32 10.03 13.10 -15.99
CA GLU A 32 8.68 13.34 -16.51
C GLU A 32 7.60 12.94 -15.49
N LEU A 33 7.76 11.78 -14.85
CA LEU A 33 6.88 11.33 -13.77
C LEU A 33 6.86 12.34 -12.62
N TYR A 34 8.02 12.86 -12.20
CA TYR A 34 8.11 13.90 -11.17
C TYR A 34 7.33 15.15 -11.56
N TYR A 35 7.51 15.66 -12.78
CA TYR A 35 6.79 16.85 -13.24
C TYR A 35 5.28 16.62 -13.34
N LYS A 36 4.86 15.43 -13.76
CA LYS A 36 3.44 15.04 -13.78
C LYS A 36 2.83 15.06 -12.38
N ILE A 37 3.47 14.39 -11.43
CA ILE A 37 3.01 14.37 -10.03
C ILE A 37 3.01 15.79 -9.45
N LYS A 38 4.05 16.58 -9.71
CA LYS A 38 4.12 17.97 -9.29
C LYS A 38 2.95 18.77 -9.84
N GLY A 39 2.62 18.64 -11.12
CA GLY A 39 1.49 19.32 -11.75
C GLY A 39 0.16 19.02 -11.06
N GLU A 40 -0.10 17.75 -10.76
CA GLU A 40 -1.31 17.30 -10.08
C GLU A 40 -1.37 17.74 -8.61
N VAL A 41 -0.23 17.74 -7.92
CA VAL A 41 -0.17 18.04 -6.46
C VAL A 41 -0.08 19.54 -6.18
N THR A 42 0.48 20.34 -7.09
CA THR A 42 0.66 21.79 -6.97
C THR A 42 -0.60 22.54 -6.47
N PRO A 43 -1.83 22.32 -7.01
CA PRO A 43 -3.01 23.04 -6.54
C PRO A 43 -3.35 22.77 -5.06
N TYR A 44 -2.97 21.62 -4.51
CA TYR A 44 -3.29 21.22 -3.14
C TYR A 44 -2.25 21.68 -2.11
N VAL A 45 -1.00 21.86 -2.53
CA VAL A 45 0.10 22.28 -1.65
C VAL A 45 0.35 23.79 -1.68
N LYS A 46 -0.12 24.49 -2.72
CA LYS A 46 0.01 25.96 -2.84
C LYS A 46 -0.44 26.71 -1.57
N PRO A 47 -1.62 26.42 -0.98
CA PRO A 47 -2.08 27.11 0.23
C PRO A 47 -1.20 26.83 1.46
N VAL A 48 -0.55 25.67 1.50
CA VAL A 48 0.26 25.20 2.64
C VAL A 48 1.67 25.77 2.56
N VAL A 49 2.23 25.88 1.36
CA VAL A 49 3.56 26.45 1.13
C VAL A 49 3.57 27.95 1.45
N ASP A 50 2.49 28.67 1.14
CA ASP A 50 2.37 30.10 1.45
C ASP A 50 2.24 30.40 2.96
N LEU A 51 1.80 29.41 3.75
CA LEU A 51 1.65 29.50 5.21
C LEU A 51 2.90 29.07 5.99
N VAL A 52 3.85 28.39 5.34
CA VAL A 52 5.07 27.91 5.98
C VAL A 52 6.22 28.81 5.58
N PRO A 53 6.74 29.69 6.46
CA PRO A 53 8.00 30.37 6.22
C PRO A 53 9.10 29.31 6.12
N PHE A 54 9.45 28.94 4.90
CA PHE A 54 10.46 27.94 4.62
C PHE A 54 11.85 28.55 4.80
N GLU A 55 12.29 28.67 6.04
CA GLU A 55 13.72 28.78 6.32
C GLU A 55 14.33 27.39 6.18
N LEU A 56 15.06 27.16 5.09
CA LEU A 56 15.83 25.92 4.89
C LEU A 56 16.77 25.74 6.09
N PRO A 57 16.59 24.71 6.93
CA PRO A 57 17.61 24.37 7.91
C PRO A 57 18.90 24.09 7.15
N LYS A 58 20.06 24.47 7.74
CA LYS A 58 21.37 24.25 7.13
C LYS A 58 21.47 22.81 6.66
N ILE A 59 21.55 22.66 5.34
CA ILE A 59 21.47 21.37 4.68
C ILE A 59 22.69 20.55 5.15
N PRO A 60 22.51 19.35 5.70
CA PRO A 60 23.64 18.52 6.13
C PRO A 60 24.57 18.21 4.94
N LYS A 61 25.82 17.84 5.23
CA LYS A 61 26.84 17.55 4.20
C LYS A 61 26.28 16.59 3.15
N THR A 62 26.61 16.82 1.88
CA THR A 62 26.03 16.15 0.70
C THR A 62 26.08 14.61 0.77
N GLY A 63 27.11 14.06 1.42
CA GLY A 63 27.25 12.62 1.66
C GLY A 63 26.19 12.04 2.62
N ASP A 64 25.88 12.78 3.70
CA ASP A 64 24.89 12.37 4.70
C ASP A 64 23.46 12.47 4.15
N MET A 65 23.20 13.44 3.25
CA MET A 65 21.93 13.55 2.53
C MET A 65 21.68 12.37 1.61
N CYS A 66 22.67 11.98 0.80
CA CYS A 66 22.51 10.89 -0.15
C CYS A 66 22.30 9.56 0.59
N SER A 67 23.03 9.34 1.69
CA SER A 67 22.85 8.17 2.55
C SER A 67 21.47 8.15 3.22
N SER A 68 21.01 9.30 3.74
CA SER A 68 19.69 9.42 4.36
C SER A 68 18.56 9.21 3.36
N ALA A 69 18.68 9.78 2.15
CA ALA A 69 17.72 9.60 1.06
C ALA A 69 17.63 8.13 0.64
N LYS A 70 18.77 7.44 0.44
CA LYS A 70 18.81 6.00 0.15
C LYS A 70 18.15 5.18 1.26
N THR A 71 18.44 5.51 2.51
CA THR A 71 17.89 4.81 3.66
C THR A 71 16.38 5.01 3.78
N ALA A 72 15.90 6.24 3.60
CA ALA A 72 14.48 6.57 3.61
C ALA A 72 13.74 5.86 2.47
N TRP A 73 14.32 5.86 1.26
CA TRP A 73 13.80 5.14 0.11
C TRP A 73 13.64 3.64 0.40
N ASN A 74 14.71 2.98 0.85
CA ASN A 74 14.70 1.56 1.16
C ASN A 74 13.67 1.21 2.26
N LYS A 75 13.60 2.04 3.31
CA LYS A 75 12.59 1.88 4.37
C LYS A 75 11.18 2.02 3.82
N GLY A 76 10.94 2.98 2.93
CA GLY A 76 9.66 3.17 2.27
C GLY A 76 9.24 1.94 1.47
N VAL A 77 10.13 1.44 0.61
CA VAL A 77 9.88 0.25 -0.23
C VAL A 77 9.57 -0.97 0.63
N MET A 78 10.35 -1.22 1.68
CA MET A 78 10.10 -2.33 2.62
C MET A 78 8.76 -2.18 3.34
N ALA A 79 8.44 -0.98 3.83
CA ALA A 79 7.18 -0.72 4.53
C ALA A 79 5.97 -0.94 3.62
N SER A 80 6.03 -0.49 2.37
CA SER A 80 4.95 -0.70 1.38
C SER A 80 4.75 -2.18 1.06
N CYS A 81 5.83 -2.95 0.84
CA CYS A 81 5.72 -4.38 0.59
C CYS A 81 5.15 -5.14 1.80
N LEU A 82 5.57 -4.75 3.01
CA LEU A 82 5.05 -5.33 4.25
C LEU A 82 3.56 -5.01 4.44
N PHE A 83 3.15 -3.77 4.18
CA PHE A 83 1.76 -3.34 4.21
C PHE A 83 0.90 -4.19 3.26
N LEU A 84 1.32 -4.35 2.00
CA LEU A 84 0.61 -5.16 1.02
C LEU A 84 0.50 -6.63 1.46
N SER A 85 1.57 -7.21 1.99
CA SER A 85 1.55 -8.58 2.53
C SER A 85 0.53 -8.72 3.67
N ASN A 86 0.55 -7.80 4.63
CA ASN A 86 -0.35 -7.83 5.79
C ASN A 86 -1.80 -7.59 5.39
N PHE A 87 -2.03 -6.72 4.39
CA PHE A 87 -3.35 -6.50 3.82
C PHE A 87 -3.92 -7.79 3.22
N CYS A 88 -3.12 -8.55 2.47
CA CYS A 88 -3.55 -9.86 1.94
C CYS A 88 -3.93 -10.86 3.04
N ASP A 89 -3.21 -10.88 4.17
CA ASP A 89 -3.57 -11.75 5.30
C ASP A 89 -4.91 -11.33 5.90
N LYS A 90 -5.09 -10.03 6.17
CA LYS A 90 -6.31 -9.53 6.78
C LYS A 90 -7.53 -9.73 5.87
N ALA A 91 -7.36 -9.52 4.57
CA ALA A 91 -8.39 -9.78 3.58
C ALA A 91 -8.78 -11.27 3.55
N TRP A 92 -7.80 -12.17 3.60
CA TRP A 92 -8.04 -13.61 3.65
C TRP A 92 -8.83 -14.00 4.90
N ASP A 93 -8.40 -13.53 6.07
CA ASP A 93 -9.03 -13.89 7.34
C ASP A 93 -10.49 -13.39 7.38
N THR A 94 -10.72 -12.15 6.93
CA THR A 94 -12.08 -11.57 6.82
C THR A 94 -12.96 -12.39 5.87
N THR A 95 -12.39 -12.91 4.78
CA THR A 95 -13.10 -13.78 3.84
C THR A 95 -13.47 -15.12 4.47
N CYS A 96 -12.54 -15.76 5.19
CA CYS A 96 -12.82 -17.00 5.91
C CYS A 96 -13.89 -16.83 6.99
N ASP A 97 -13.84 -15.73 7.74
CA ASP A 97 -14.84 -15.40 8.76
C ASP A 97 -16.22 -15.18 8.13
N GLY A 98 -16.28 -14.47 7.00
CA GLY A 98 -17.51 -14.28 6.22
C GLY A 98 -18.11 -15.61 5.75
N ILE A 99 -17.29 -16.49 5.16
CA ILE A 99 -17.73 -17.82 4.71
C ILE A 99 -18.27 -18.64 5.88
N LYS A 100 -17.57 -18.62 7.02
CA LYS A 100 -17.99 -19.35 8.22
C LYS A 100 -19.31 -18.83 8.77
N TYR A 101 -19.49 -17.51 8.79
CA TYR A 101 -20.75 -16.88 9.18
C TYR A 101 -21.90 -17.31 8.26
N SER A 102 -21.71 -17.21 6.94
CA SER A 102 -22.72 -17.61 5.95
C SER A 102 -23.09 -19.09 6.08
N TYR A 103 -22.10 -19.96 6.24
CA TYR A 103 -22.32 -21.39 6.44
C TYR A 103 -23.14 -21.68 7.70
N ASN A 104 -22.75 -21.07 8.83
CA ASN A 104 -23.48 -21.24 10.08
C ASN A 104 -24.91 -20.73 10.00
N LYS A 105 -25.15 -19.61 9.30
CA LYS A 105 -26.50 -19.07 9.11
C LYS A 105 -27.36 -19.99 8.25
N ILE A 106 -26.80 -20.53 7.16
CA ILE A 106 -27.51 -21.50 6.32
C ILE A 106 -27.83 -22.77 7.11
N ARG A 107 -26.90 -23.24 7.95
CA ARG A 107 -27.09 -24.41 8.80
C ARG A 107 -28.22 -24.21 9.81
N GLU A 108 -28.27 -23.06 10.48
CA GLU A 108 -29.35 -22.69 11.41
C GLU A 108 -30.72 -22.66 10.72
N LEU A 109 -30.79 -22.17 9.47
CA LEU A 109 -32.03 -22.16 8.69
C LEU A 109 -32.49 -23.55 8.21
N LEU A 110 -31.58 -24.53 8.17
CA LEU A 110 -31.86 -25.90 7.72
C LEU A 110 -32.12 -26.87 8.88
N GLU A 111 -31.81 -26.50 10.13
CA GLU A 111 -32.19 -27.28 11.31
C GLU A 111 -33.72 -27.19 11.48
N PRO A 112 -34.45 -28.33 11.53
CA PRO A 112 -35.90 -28.31 11.73
C PRO A 112 -36.23 -27.71 13.10
N PRO A 113 -37.38 -27.03 13.26
CA PRO A 113 -37.76 -26.49 14.56
C PRO A 113 -37.81 -27.64 15.57
N GLU A 114 -37.15 -27.46 16.73
CA GLU A 114 -37.21 -28.43 17.82
C GLU A 114 -38.68 -28.76 18.10
N GLU A 115 -39.06 -30.01 17.90
CA GLU A 115 -40.37 -30.51 18.31
C GLU A 115 -40.56 -30.14 19.78
N THR A 116 -41.48 -29.22 20.03
CA THR A 116 -41.96 -28.87 21.36
C THR A 116 -42.52 -30.17 21.96
N LYS A 117 -41.69 -30.87 22.74
CA LYS A 117 -42.11 -32.03 23.51
C LYS A 117 -43.19 -31.57 24.49
N SER A 118 -44.43 -31.86 24.13
CA SER A 118 -45.61 -31.79 25.00
C SER A 118 -45.53 -32.82 26.12
#